data_AF-C1H064-F1
#
_entry.id   AF-C1H064-F1
#
_cell.length_a   1.000
_cell.length_b   1.000
_cell.length_c   1.000
_cell.angle_alpha   90.00
_cell.angle_beta   90.00
_cell.angle_gamma   90.00
#
_symmetry.space_group_name_H-M   'P 1'
#
loop_
_entity.id
_entity.type
_entity.pdbx_description
1 polymer ?
#
loop_
_entity_poly.entity_id
_entity_poly.type
_entity_poly.pdbx_seq_one_letter_code
_entity_poly.pdbx_strand_id
1 'polypeptide(L)'
;MLFAADKPTLDKFRAVMSKSGRAAPARGEDDAAKSATVKDRRVYFSWRGRSTSEGEIHTEEGTSSQDGYIDFTSNEAVTFHGIAGFPRLGSSCAFKGTKIDNDAADAPQPWTSFSKAAAEQSAVNRWR
;
A
#
# COMPACT_ATOMS: atom_id res chain seq x y z
N MET A 1 -0.97 3.07 -1.85
CA MET A 1 -0.67 1.63 -1.64
C MET A 1 0.43 1.22 -2.59
N LEU A 2 1.22 0.23 -2.20
CA LEU A 2 2.20 -0.44 -3.05
C LEU A 2 1.72 -1.86 -3.33
N PHE A 3 1.81 -2.31 -4.58
CA PHE A 3 1.41 -3.64 -5.00
C PHE A 3 2.59 -4.39 -5.61
N ALA A 4 2.62 -5.70 -5.43
CA ALA A 4 3.60 -6.58 -6.04
C ALA A 4 3.00 -7.97 -6.30
N ALA A 5 3.52 -8.67 -7.31
CA ALA A 5 3.09 -10.03 -7.65
C ALA A 5 3.49 -11.07 -6.58
N ASP A 6 4.52 -10.77 -5.78
CA ASP A 6 4.97 -11.62 -4.69
C ASP A 6 5.49 -10.79 -3.51
N LYS A 7 5.55 -11.42 -2.33
CA LYS A 7 5.98 -10.77 -1.09
C LYS A 7 7.45 -10.28 -1.14
N PRO A 8 8.43 -11.04 -1.65
CA PRO A 8 9.80 -10.55 -1.78
C PRO A 8 9.92 -9.26 -2.61
N THR A 9 9.13 -9.15 -3.67
CA THR A 9 9.09 -7.96 -4.53
C THR A 9 8.43 -6.78 -3.81
N LEU A 10 7.37 -7.02 -3.02
CA LEU A 10 6.78 -5.98 -2.17
C LEU A 10 7.80 -5.42 -1.16
N ASP A 11 8.54 -6.30 -0.50
CA ASP A 11 9.52 -5.92 0.52
C ASP A 11 10.68 -5.10 -0.11
N LYS A 12 11.11 -5.44 -1.33
CA LYS A 12 12.06 -4.63 -2.11
C LYS A 12 11.52 -3.24 -2.44
N PHE A 13 10.31 -3.15 -2.99
CA PHE A 13 9.72 -1.86 -3.33
C PHE A 13 9.53 -0.99 -2.10
N ARG A 14 9.08 -1.58 -0.99
CA ARG A 14 8.97 -0.88 0.28
C ARG A 14 10.31 -0.29 0.70
N ALA A 15 11.37 -1.09 0.77
CA ALA A 15 12.70 -0.62 1.15
C ALA A 15 13.20 0.53 0.26
N VAL A 16 12.90 0.51 -1.04
CA VAL A 16 13.22 1.61 -1.97
C VAL A 16 12.39 2.85 -1.64
N MET A 17 11.09 2.71 -1.41
CA MET A 17 10.17 3.81 -1.10
C MET A 17 10.38 4.39 0.31
N SER A 18 10.88 3.63 1.27
CA SER A 18 11.27 4.12 2.60
C SER A 18 12.58 4.90 2.55
N LYS A 19 13.53 4.50 1.69
CA LYS A 19 14.81 5.20 1.50
C LYS A 19 14.68 6.46 0.63
N SER A 20 13.81 6.44 -0.37
CA SER A 20 13.67 7.51 -1.39
C SER A 20 12.87 8.74 -0.92
N GLY A 21 13.11 9.21 0.31
CA GLY A 21 12.92 10.62 0.64
C GLY A 21 13.68 11.58 -0.30
N ARG A 22 14.60 11.03 -1.11
CA ARG A 22 15.17 11.62 -2.33
C ARG A 22 14.67 10.87 -3.55
N ALA A 23 13.90 11.57 -4.40
CA ALA A 23 13.53 11.27 -5.79
C ALA A 23 13.26 9.80 -6.14
N ALA A 24 12.02 9.51 -6.59
CA ALA A 24 11.71 8.30 -7.33
C ALA A 24 12.79 8.07 -8.42
N PRO A 25 13.21 6.81 -8.68
CA PRO A 25 14.13 6.55 -9.76
C PRO A 25 13.58 7.20 -11.04
N ALA A 26 14.43 8.03 -11.65
CA ALA A 26 14.15 8.58 -12.97
C ALA A 26 13.73 7.42 -13.87
N ARG A 27 12.67 7.61 -14.67
CA ARG A 27 12.33 6.70 -15.77
C ARG A 27 13.52 6.66 -16.71
N GLY A 28 14.47 5.78 -16.43
CA GLY A 28 15.73 5.63 -17.12
C GLY A 28 16.05 4.14 -17.05
N GLU A 29 16.07 3.55 -18.23
CA GLU A 29 16.70 2.26 -18.52
C GLU A 29 15.95 1.03 -17.99
N ASP A 30 15.08 0.49 -18.85
CA ASP A 30 15.17 -0.87 -19.42
C ASP A 30 15.59 -2.06 -18.55
N ASP A 31 15.47 -1.97 -17.23
CA ASP A 31 15.10 -3.15 -16.48
C ASP A 31 13.66 -3.44 -16.85
N ALA A 32 13.51 -4.22 -17.92
CA ALA A 32 12.59 -5.34 -17.95
C ALA A 32 12.84 -6.18 -16.69
N ALA A 33 12.57 -5.61 -15.51
CA ALA A 33 12.37 -6.27 -14.26
C ALA A 33 11.26 -7.23 -14.62
N LYS A 34 11.67 -8.46 -14.96
CA LYS A 34 10.82 -9.52 -15.50
C LYS A 34 9.52 -9.38 -14.76
N SER A 35 8.49 -8.92 -15.48
CA SER A 35 7.21 -8.59 -14.85
C SER A 35 6.85 -9.83 -14.06
N ALA A 36 6.93 -9.71 -12.73
CA ALA A 36 6.83 -10.88 -11.89
C ALA A 36 5.43 -11.44 -12.15
N THR A 37 5.36 -12.68 -12.64
CA THR A 37 4.07 -13.26 -13.00
C THR A 37 3.25 -13.41 -11.72
N VAL A 38 2.08 -12.82 -11.70
CA VAL A 38 1.11 -13.00 -10.62
C VAL A 38 0.71 -14.47 -10.56
N LYS A 39 1.08 -15.14 -9.47
CA LYS A 39 0.71 -16.54 -9.22
C LYS A 39 -0.65 -16.59 -8.51
N ASP A 40 -1.46 -17.58 -8.87
CA ASP A 40 -2.75 -17.88 -8.22
C ASP A 40 -3.73 -16.69 -8.15
N ARG A 41 -3.55 -15.68 -9.01
CA ARG A 41 -4.31 -14.42 -8.99
C ARG A 41 -4.19 -13.67 -7.66
N ARG A 42 -3.10 -13.88 -6.93
CA ARG A 42 -2.78 -13.20 -5.68
C ARG A 42 -1.82 -12.05 -5.90
N VAL A 43 -2.21 -10.86 -5.47
CA VAL A 43 -1.33 -9.69 -5.42
C VAL A 43 -1.10 -9.33 -3.96
N TYR A 44 0.16 -9.07 -3.62
CA TYR A 44 0.56 -8.62 -2.29
C TYR A 44 0.59 -7.11 -2.27
N PHE A 45 0.23 -6.51 -1.13
CA PHE A 45 0.26 -5.07 -0.99
C PHE A 45 0.73 -4.63 0.39
N SER A 46 1.25 -3.41 0.42
CA SER A 46 1.52 -2.67 1.65
C SER A 46 0.77 -1.34 1.56
N TRP A 47 0.18 -0.92 2.66
CA TRP A 47 -0.62 0.30 2.71
C TRP A 47 -0.10 1.27 3.77
N ARG A 48 -0.36 2.55 3.52
CA ARG A 48 -0.23 3.65 4.47
C ARG A 48 -1.48 4.50 4.31
N GLY A 49 -1.87 5.22 5.35
CA GLY A 49 -3.13 5.95 5.29
C GLY A 49 -3.32 6.95 6.41
N ARG A 50 -4.46 7.62 6.39
CA ARG A 50 -4.85 8.60 7.39
C ARG A 50 -6.18 8.16 8.00
N SER A 51 -6.26 8.17 9.34
CA SER A 51 -7.52 7.97 10.05
C SER A 51 -8.51 9.07 9.65
N THR A 52 -9.76 8.69 9.41
CA THR A 52 -10.85 9.62 9.12
C THR A 52 -11.37 10.35 10.37
N SER A 53 -10.94 9.94 11.56
CA SER A 53 -11.27 10.63 12.81
C SER A 53 -10.34 11.83 13.03
N GLU A 54 -9.26 11.65 13.79
CA GLU A 54 -8.35 12.74 14.14
C GLU A 54 -7.28 13.02 13.09
N GLY A 55 -7.34 12.36 11.93
CA GLY A 55 -6.34 12.57 10.89
C GLY A 55 -4.97 11.96 11.21
N GLU A 56 -4.87 11.03 12.16
CA GLU A 56 -3.62 10.30 12.45
C GLU A 56 -3.10 9.60 11.19
N ILE A 57 -1.81 9.74 10.90
CA ILE A 57 -1.16 9.07 9.77
C ILE A 57 -0.59 7.74 10.26
N HIS A 58 -1.04 6.65 9.63
CA HIS A 58 -0.53 5.30 9.86
C HIS A 58 0.56 4.97 8.84
N THR A 59 1.76 4.72 9.34
CA THR A 59 2.97 4.39 8.58
C THR A 59 3.38 2.94 8.81
N GLU A 60 4.21 2.40 7.92
CA GLU A 60 4.64 0.98 7.95
C GLU A 60 5.56 0.65 9.13
N GLU A 61 6.16 1.67 9.75
CA GLU A 61 7.06 1.56 10.90
C GLU A 61 6.28 1.40 12.24
N GLY A 62 4.95 1.38 12.19
CA GLY A 62 4.10 1.11 13.34
C GLY A 62 4.15 -0.35 13.81
N THR A 63 3.52 -0.63 14.94
CA THR A 63 3.44 -1.98 15.52
C THR A 63 2.47 -2.91 14.79
N SER A 64 1.58 -2.37 13.97
CA SER A 64 0.60 -3.14 13.21
C SER A 64 1.13 -3.51 11.84
N SER A 65 1.00 -4.79 11.45
CA SER A 65 1.19 -5.21 10.06
C SER A 65 0.29 -4.39 9.13
N GLN A 66 0.88 -3.63 8.21
CA GLN A 66 0.17 -2.95 7.12
C GLN A 66 0.33 -3.67 5.78
N ASP A 67 0.74 -4.92 5.84
CA ASP A 67 0.82 -5.79 4.67
C ASP A 67 -0.44 -6.63 4.56
N GLY A 68 -0.76 -6.98 3.33
CA GLY A 68 -1.86 -7.87 3.01
C GLY A 68 -1.72 -8.48 1.63
N TYR A 69 -2.76 -9.20 1.24
CA TYR A 69 -2.91 -9.72 -0.12
C TYR A 69 -4.36 -9.62 -0.58
N ILE A 70 -4.51 -9.64 -1.90
CA ILE A 70 -5.77 -9.67 -2.61
C ILE A 70 -5.76 -10.88 -3.55
N ASP A 71 -6.77 -11.72 -3.43
CA ASP A 71 -7.05 -12.84 -4.33
C ASP A 71 -8.20 -12.47 -5.26
N PHE A 72 -7.94 -12.41 -6.56
CA PHE A 72 -9.01 -12.23 -7.56
C PHE A 72 -9.71 -13.56 -7.82
N THR A 73 -11.05 -13.50 -7.90
CA THR A 73 -11.86 -14.73 -8.07
C THR A 73 -11.99 -15.17 -9.53
N SER A 74 -11.76 -14.26 -10.47
CA SER A 74 -11.91 -14.48 -11.92
C SER A 74 -10.76 -13.83 -12.71
N ASN A 75 -10.62 -14.20 -13.99
CA ASN A 75 -9.54 -13.70 -14.84
C ASN A 75 -9.73 -12.24 -15.24
N GLU A 76 -10.96 -11.74 -15.17
CA GLU A 76 -11.30 -10.34 -15.44
C GLU A 76 -10.85 -9.42 -14.29
N ALA A 77 -10.41 -9.99 -13.16
CA ALA A 77 -9.96 -9.26 -11.98
C ALA A 77 -10.98 -8.23 -11.47
N VAL A 78 -12.27 -8.54 -11.60
CA VAL A 78 -13.37 -7.64 -11.21
C VAL A 78 -13.72 -7.80 -9.73
N THR A 79 -13.73 -9.03 -9.21
CA THR A 79 -14.08 -9.30 -7.82
C THR A 79 -12.92 -9.92 -7.07
N PHE A 80 -12.77 -9.58 -5.80
CA PHE A 80 -11.65 -10.04 -4.99
C PHE A 80 -11.98 -10.20 -3.51
N HIS A 81 -11.18 -11.04 -2.85
CA HIS A 81 -11.11 -11.18 -1.40
C HIS A 81 -9.73 -10.76 -0.94
N GLY A 82 -9.64 -10.05 0.18
CA GLY A 82 -8.36 -9.63 0.73
C GLY A 82 -8.26 -9.90 2.22
N ILE A 83 -7.03 -10.04 2.68
CA ILE A 83 -6.68 -10.09 4.11
C ILE A 83 -5.53 -9.13 4.33
N ALA A 84 -5.68 -8.24 5.31
CA ALA A 84 -4.62 -7.33 5.73
C ALA A 84 -4.77 -6.94 7.19
N GLY A 85 -3.70 -6.40 7.76
CA GLY A 85 -3.77 -5.75 9.06
C GLY A 85 -4.21 -4.29 8.95
N PHE A 86 -5.12 -3.89 9.83
CA PHE A 86 -5.52 -2.49 9.98
C PHE A 86 -5.56 -2.10 11.46
N PRO A 87 -5.18 -0.85 11.81
CA PRO A 87 -5.40 -0.30 13.13
C PRO A 87 -6.83 -0.55 13.59
N ARG A 88 -6.98 -1.04 14.82
CA ARG A 88 -8.25 -1.37 15.49
C ARG A 88 -9.03 -2.57 14.91
N LEU A 89 -8.75 -3.04 13.70
CA LEU A 89 -9.41 -4.22 13.12
C LEU A 89 -8.60 -5.51 13.26
N GLY A 90 -7.36 -5.40 13.75
CA GLY A 90 -6.46 -6.53 13.97
C GLY A 90 -5.53 -6.79 12.78
N SER A 91 -4.69 -7.82 12.90
CA SER A 91 -3.65 -8.16 11.91
C SER A 91 -4.15 -8.96 10.70
N SER A 92 -5.37 -9.50 10.77
CA SER A 92 -5.94 -10.41 9.76
C SER A 92 -7.40 -10.07 9.45
N CYS A 93 -7.67 -8.79 9.16
CA CYS A 93 -9.00 -8.35 8.78
C CYS A 93 -9.31 -8.79 7.35
N ALA A 94 -10.37 -9.58 7.19
CA ALA A 94 -10.87 -10.01 5.89
C ALA A 94 -11.80 -8.96 5.28
N PHE A 95 -11.66 -8.72 3.98
CA PHE A 95 -12.52 -7.83 3.21
C PHE A 95 -12.79 -8.40 1.81
N LYS A 96 -13.82 -7.86 1.15
CA LYS A 96 -14.16 -8.18 -0.24
C LYS A 96 -14.42 -6.91 -1.02
N GLY A 97 -14.18 -6.93 -2.31
CA GLY A 97 -14.43 -5.78 -3.16
C GLY A 97 -14.80 -6.16 -4.59
N THR A 98 -15.30 -5.16 -5.30
CA THR A 98 -15.63 -5.24 -6.71
C THR A 98 -15.11 -3.98 -7.38
N LYS A 99 -14.30 -4.16 -8.43
CA LYS A 99 -13.84 -3.10 -9.29
C LYS A 99 -15.03 -2.55 -10.07
N ILE A 100 -15.29 -1.25 -9.93
CA ILE A 100 -16.39 -0.56 -10.61
C ILE A 100 -15.91 0.26 -11.81
N ASP A 101 -14.62 0.66 -11.80
CA ASP A 101 -14.01 1.51 -12.81
C ASP A 101 -12.54 1.12 -13.01
N ASN A 102 -11.99 1.41 -14.19
CA ASN A 102 -10.56 1.35 -14.47
C ASN A 102 -9.82 2.59 -13.95
N ASP A 103 -10.53 3.71 -13.81
CA ASP A 103 -9.96 4.97 -13.37
C ASP A 103 -10.21 5.21 -11.88
N ALA A 104 -9.20 5.76 -11.20
CA ALA A 104 -9.37 6.20 -9.82
C ALA A 104 -10.24 7.48 -9.80
N ALA A 105 -11.25 7.51 -8.94
CA ALA A 105 -12.11 8.68 -8.78
C ALA A 105 -11.31 9.95 -8.43
N ASP A 106 -10.26 9.79 -7.62
CA ASP A 106 -9.34 10.85 -7.23
C ASP A 106 -7.88 10.41 -7.50
N ALA A 107 -7.04 11.38 -7.86
CA ALA A 107 -5.61 11.13 -7.99
C ALA A 107 -5.02 10.66 -6.64
N PRO A 108 -4.26 9.55 -6.61
CA PRO A 108 -3.73 9.04 -5.36
C PRO A 108 -2.72 10.02 -4.76
N GLN A 109 -2.84 10.25 -3.46
CA GLN A 109 -1.83 11.03 -2.73
C GLN A 109 -0.47 10.33 -2.79
N PRO A 110 0.64 11.08 -2.90
CA PRO A 110 1.97 10.50 -2.90
C PRO A 110 2.23 9.62 -1.68
N TRP A 111 2.96 8.52 -1.87
CA TRP A 111 3.35 7.62 -0.78
C TRP A 111 4.09 8.33 0.36
N THR A 112 4.86 9.37 0.03
CA THR A 112 5.61 10.21 0.96
C THR A 112 4.73 11.12 1.82
N SER A 113 3.49 11.40 1.41
CA SER A 113 2.50 12.14 2.21
C SER A 113 2.07 11.39 3.48
N PHE A 114 2.40 10.10 3.57
CA PHE A 114 2.17 9.24 4.73
C PHE A 114 3.50 8.74 5.33
N SER A 115 4.55 9.54 5.28
CA SER A 115 5.84 9.24 5.90
C SER A 115 5.82 9.43 7.42
N LYS A 116 6.84 8.92 8.12
CA LYS A 116 7.04 9.17 9.56
C LYS A 116 7.09 10.66 9.88
N ALA A 117 7.84 11.44 9.11
CA ALA A 117 7.91 12.89 9.29
C ALA A 117 6.54 13.55 9.13
N ALA A 118 5.73 13.12 8.17
CA ALA A 118 4.36 13.59 8.02
C ALA A 118 3.48 13.19 9.22
N ALA A 119 3.66 11.98 9.76
CA ALA A 119 2.92 11.50 10.92
C ALA A 119 3.28 12.26 12.19
N GLU A 120 4.57 12.51 12.43
CA GLU A 120 5.08 13.33 13.54
C GLU A 120 4.56 14.76 13.45
N GLN A 121 4.63 15.39 12.26
CA GLN A 121 4.07 16.73 12.06
C GLN A 121 2.56 16.75 12.29
N SER A 122 1.84 15.72 11.83
CA SER A 122 0.40 15.58 12.07
C SER A 122 0.08 15.35 13.54
N ALA A 123 0.95 14.69 14.31
CA ALA A 123 0.80 14.55 15.76
C ALA A 123 1.05 15.87 16.49
N VAL A 124 2.10 16.60 16.13
CA VAL A 124 2.38 17.93 16.68
C VAL A 124 1.21 18.89 16.44
N ASN A 125 0.64 18.89 15.24
CA ASN A 125 -0.49 19.75 14.89
C ASN A 125 -1.79 19.40 15.64
N ARG A 126 -1.91 18.19 16.23
CA ARG A 126 -3.09 17.79 17.03
C ARG A 126 -3.02 18.25 18.48
N TRP A 127 -1.81 18.41 19.03
CA TRP A 127 -1.58 18.72 20.44
C TRP A 127 -0.99 20.13 20.66
N ARG A 128 -1.12 21.01 19.66
CA ARG A 128 -0.86 22.45 19.80
C ARG A 128 -2.16 23.20 20.00
#